data_AF-A0A4V1AZ37-F1
#
_entry.id   AF-A0A4V1AZ37-F1
#
_cell.length_a   1.000
_cell.length_b   1.000
_cell.length_c   1.000
_cell.angle_alpha   90.00
_cell.angle_beta   90.00
_cell.angle_gamma   90.00
#
_symmetry.space_group_name_H-M   'P 1'
#
loop_
_entity.id
_entity.type
_entity.pdbx_description
1 polymer ?
#
loop_
_entity_poly.entity_id
_entity_poly.type
_entity_poly.pdbx_seq_one_letter_code
_entity_poly.pdbx_strand_id
1 'polypeptide(L)' 'MTPEEFSETLSQLGWKQSDFCRMTDTDKNTPSRWVKGHTSIPGWVPRFLAMALEIRRLAALIEPPKG' A
#
# COMPACT_ATOMS: atom_id res chain seq x y z
N MET A 1 2.20 4.78 11.09
CA MET A 1 1.15 4.51 10.10
C MET A 1 -0.13 4.19 10.84
N THR A 2 -1.12 5.07 10.75
CA THR A 2 -2.49 4.84 11.22
C THR A 2 -3.28 4.04 10.18
N PRO A 3 -4.45 3.48 10.55
CA PRO A 3 -5.41 2.91 9.62
C PRO A 3 -5.76 3.80 8.41
N GLU A 4 -5.91 5.10 8.66
CA GLU A 4 -6.24 6.11 7.67
C GLU A 4 -5.06 6.31 6.72
N GLU A 5 -3.85 6.50 7.24
CA GLU A 5 -2.63 6.64 6.45
C GLU A 5 -2.37 5.40 5.58
N PHE A 6 -2.64 4.20 6.09
CA PHE A 6 -2.56 2.96 5.32
C PHE A 6 -3.55 2.95 4.15
N SER A 7 -4.82 3.28 4.43
CA SER A 7 -5.88 3.28 3.41
C SER A 7 -5.63 4.35 2.34
N GLU A 8 -5.18 5.53 2.74
CA GLU A 8 -4.80 6.61 1.84
C GLU A 8 -3.61 6.21 0.96
N THR A 9 -2.59 5.59 1.52
CA THR A 9 -1.41 5.15 0.77
C THR A 9 -1.78 4.10 -0.29
N LEU A 10 -2.68 3.17 0.03
CA LEU A 10 -3.20 2.22 -0.96
C LEU A 10 -3.97 2.93 -2.08
N SER A 11 -4.78 3.93 -1.74
CA SER A 11 -5.49 4.76 -2.73
C SER A 11 -4.51 5.49 -3.65
N GLN A 12 -3.43 6.07 -3.09
CA GLN A 12 -2.35 6.70 -3.86
C GLN A 12 -1.59 5.73 -4.76
N LEU A 13 -1.60 4.42 -4.48
CA LEU A 13 -1.07 3.36 -5.33
C LEU A 13 -2.10 2.81 -6.33
N GLY A 14 -3.37 3.20 -6.20
CA GLY A 14 -4.49 2.59 -6.94
C GLY A 14 -4.77 1.15 -6.52
N TRP A 15 -4.37 0.77 -5.31
CA TRP A 15 -4.48 -0.59 -4.78
C TRP A 15 -5.69 -0.75 -3.86
N LYS A 16 -6.30 -1.93 -3.89
CA LYS A 16 -7.20 -2.42 -2.84
C LYS A 16 -6.39 -3.16 -1.77
N GLN A 17 -7.00 -3.43 -0.61
CA GLN A 17 -6.41 -4.30 0.41
C GLN A 17 -6.03 -5.69 -0.15
N SER A 18 -6.78 -6.21 -1.11
CA SER A 18 -6.46 -7.47 -1.79
C SER A 18 -5.19 -7.40 -2.64
N ASP A 19 -4.90 -6.25 -3.24
CA ASP A 19 -3.67 -6.07 -4.02
C ASP A 19 -2.46 -5.98 -3.09
N PHE A 20 -2.60 -5.29 -1.95
CA PHE A 20 -1.60 -5.30 -0.88
C PHE A 20 -1.31 -6.73 -0.40
N CYS A 21 -2.34 -7.54 -0.15
CA CYS A 21 -2.16 -8.93 0.26
C CYS A 21 -1.40 -9.74 -0.79
N ARG A 22 -1.74 -9.58 -2.07
CA ARG A 22 -1.05 -10.26 -3.18
C ARG A 22 0.43 -9.88 -3.25
N MET A 23 0.75 -8.60 -3.03
CA MET A 23 2.13 -8.09 -3.13
C MET A 23 3.01 -8.48 -1.95
N THR A 24 2.42 -8.72 -0.78
CA THR A 24 3.16 -8.93 0.48
C THR A 24 2.99 -10.34 1.07
N ASP A 25 2.20 -11.18 0.39
CA ASP A 25 1.82 -12.52 0.84
C ASP A 25 1.19 -12.54 2.25
N THR A 26 0.48 -11.47 2.62
CA THR A 26 -0.25 -11.40 3.90
C THR A 26 -1.65 -11.97 3.77
N ASP A 27 -2.17 -12.59 4.83
CA ASP A 27 -3.56 -13.07 4.86
C ASP A 27 -4.58 -11.95 4.59
N LYS A 28 -5.63 -12.28 3.83
CA LYS A 28 -6.67 -11.35 3.39
C LYS A 28 -7.37 -10.57 4.52
N ASN A 29 -7.43 -11.13 5.72
CA ASN A 29 -8.08 -10.48 6.86
C ASN A 29 -7.14 -9.54 7.59
N THR A 30 -5.84 -9.63 7.36
CA THR A 30 -4.81 -8.88 8.09
C THR A 30 -4.97 -7.37 7.88
N PRO A 31 -5.04 -6.83 6.63
CA PRO A 31 -5.28 -5.41 6.43
C PRO A 31 -6.64 -4.94 6.97
N SER A 32 -7.67 -5.79 6.89
CA SER A 32 -8.99 -5.45 7.42
C SER A 32 -8.97 -5.25 8.95
N ARG A 33 -8.21 -6.08 9.67
CA ARG A 33 -8.02 -5.95 11.13
C ARG A 33 -7.23 -4.70 11.49
N TRP A 34 -6.25 -4.30 10.68
CA TRP A 34 -5.55 -3.02 10.85
C TRP A 34 -6.49 -1.84 10.69
N VAL A 35 -7.27 -1.82 9.60
CA VAL A 35 -8.18 -0.70 9.31
C VAL A 35 -9.25 -0.53 10.39
N LYS A 36 -9.69 -1.63 11.01
CA LYS A 36 -10.64 -1.62 12.13
C LYS A 36 -9.98 -1.36 13.50
N GLY A 37 -8.66 -1.19 13.56
CA GLY A 37 -7.94 -0.99 14.81
C GLY A 37 -7.87 -2.23 15.72
N HIS A 38 -8.22 -3.41 15.23
CA HIS A 38 -8.17 -4.65 16.02
C HIS A 38 -6.73 -5.10 16.31
N THR A 39 -5.82 -4.79 15.39
CA THR A 39 -4.39 -5.12 15.51
C THR A 39 -3.57 -3.97 14.96
N SER A 40 -2.40 -3.73 15.56
CA SER A 40 -1.47 -2.70 15.08
C SER A 40 -0.88 -3.03 13.71
N ILE A 41 -0.59 -1.99 12.94
CA ILE A 41 0.13 -2.11 11.67
C ILE A 41 1.61 -2.39 11.97
N PRO A 42 2.19 -3.49 11.46
CA PRO A 42 3.60 -3.79 11.65
C PRO A 42 4.51 -2.70 11.07
N GLY A 43 5.62 -2.41 11.74
CA GLY A 43 6.52 -1.32 11.33
C GLY A 43 7.15 -1.46 9.95
N TRP A 44 7.14 -2.65 9.33
CA TRP A 44 7.61 -2.84 7.96
C TRP A 44 6.65 -2.31 6.90
N VAL A 45 5.35 -2.26 7.18
CA VAL A 45 4.30 -1.83 6.24
C VAL A 45 4.52 -0.41 5.71
N PRO A 46 4.76 0.62 6.55
CA PRO A 46 5.04 1.97 6.03
C PRO A 46 6.30 2.01 5.15
N ARG A 47 7.34 1.23 5.47
CA ARG A 47 8.57 1.20 4.66
C ARG A 47 8.32 0.55 3.30
N PHE A 48 7.58 -0.54 3.27
CA PHE A 48 7.21 -1.21 2.03
C PHE A 48 6.36 -0.31 1.14
N LEU A 49 5.35 0.35 1.71
CA LEU A 49 4.47 1.23 0.94
C LEU A 49 5.18 2.49 0.43
N ALA A 50 6.09 3.07 1.23
CA ALA A 50 6.95 4.17 0.77
C ALA A 50 7.81 3.76 -0.44
N MET A 51 8.39 2.56 -0.41
CA MET A 51 9.14 2.01 -1.53
C MET A 51 8.25 1.78 -2.76
N ALA A 52 7.03 1.26 -2.59
CA ALA A 52 6.09 1.06 -3.69
C ALA A 52 5.67 2.38 -4.35
N LEU A 53 5.44 3.43 -3.55
CA LEU A 53 5.14 4.77 -4.07
C LEU A 53 6.31 5.32 -4.89
N GLU A 54 7.54 5.16 -4.39
CA GLU A 54 8.73 5.63 -5.09
C GLU A 54 8.95 4.88 -6.41
N ILE A 55 8.75 3.56 -6.43
CA ILE A 55 8.79 2.77 -7.67
C ILE A 55 7.74 3.28 -8.68
N ARG A 56 6.51 3.54 -8.22
CA ARG A 56 5.45 4.11 -9.09
C ARG A 56 5.86 5.47 -9.65
N ARG A 57 6.42 6.34 -8.80
CA ARG A 57 6.91 7.67 -9.20
C ARG A 57 8.00 7.57 -10.26
N LEU A 58 8.96 6.67 -10.08
CA LEU A 58 10.04 6.43 -11.02
C LEU A 58 9.53 5.84 -12.33
N ALA A 59 8.61 4.88 -12.29
CA ALA A 59 8.01 4.28 -13.48
C ALA A 59 7.31 5.33 -14.37
N ALA A 60 6.62 6.29 -13.76
CA ALA A 60 5.97 7.38 -14.47
C ALA A 60 6.93 8.34 -15.21
N LEU A 61 8.23 8.33 -14.87
CA LEU A 61 9.26 9.10 -15.58
C LEU A 61 9.80 8.36 -16.82
N ILE A 62 9.61 7.04 -16.88
CA ILE A 62 10.12 6.18 -17.96
C ILE A 62 9.05 6.00 -19.05
N GLU A 63 7.77 5.96 -18.66
CA GLU A 63 6.67 5.88 -19.62
C GLU A 63 6.54 7.21 -20.39
N PRO A 64 6.65 7.23 -21.74
CA PRO A 64 6.41 8.44 -22.49
C PRO A 64 4.97 8.93 -22.24
N PRO A 65 4.73 10.25 -22.13
CA PRO A 65 3.39 10.79 -21.96
C PRO A 65 2.48 10.19 -23.05
N LYS A 66 1.34 9.63 -22.65
CA LYS A 66 0.32 9.23 -23.62
C LYS A 66 -0.13 10.51 -24.32
N GLY A 67 0.36 10.70 -25.55
CA GLY A 67 -0.03 11.77 -26.46
C GLY A 67 -1.47 11.64 -26.91
#